data_AF-A0A368DVU0-F1
#
_entry.id   AF-A0A368DVU0-F1
#
_cell.length_a   1.000
_cell.length_b   1.000
_cell.length_c   1.000
_cell.angle_alpha   90.00
_cell.angle_beta   90.00
_cell.angle_gamma   90.00
#
_symmetry.space_group_name_H-M   'P 1'
#
loop_
_entity.id
_entity.type
_entity.pdbx_description
1 polymer ?
#
loop_
_entity_poly.entity_id
_entity_poly.type
_entity_poly.pdbx_seq_one_letter_code
_entity_poly.pdbx_strand_id
1 'polypeptide(L)'
;LGLPYPIALGTAAKKHKLKIEELVPLFLQSNITNLIAAAQRLLPLGHKKSTNIMKNLFERINDVSKKVLVSREEDLFSSCYLADTCTLLHEELQGRIFKS
;
A
#
# COMPACT_ATOMS: atom_id res chain seq x y z
N LEU A 1 -21.11 -8.65 3.79
CA LEU A 1 -19.81 -9.07 4.39
C LEU A 1 -18.72 -8.15 3.84
N GLY A 2 -18.17 -7.26 4.67
CA GLY A 2 -17.08 -6.36 4.28
C GLY A 2 -15.75 -7.09 4.37
N LEU A 3 -15.29 -7.64 3.26
CA LEU A 3 -13.95 -8.25 3.17
C LEU A 3 -12.88 -7.14 3.25
N PRO A 4 -11.71 -7.39 3.87
CA PRO A 4 -10.57 -6.49 3.77
C PRO A 4 -10.24 -6.23 2.30
N TYR A 5 -9.88 -5.00 1.97
CA TYR A 5 -9.70 -4.57 0.58
C TYR A 5 -8.78 -5.48 -0.26
N PRO A 6 -7.61 -5.94 0.24
CA PRO A 6 -6.76 -6.86 -0.52
C PRO A 6 -7.45 -8.20 -0.85
N ILE A 7 -8.24 -8.73 0.09
CA ILE A 7 -8.99 -9.99 -0.09
C ILE A 7 -10.14 -9.81 -1.09
N ALA A 8 -10.87 -8.69 -0.98
CA ALA A 8 -11.93 -8.35 -1.92
C ALA A 8 -11.37 -8.20 -3.36
N LEU A 9 -10.25 -7.50 -3.50
CA LEU A 9 -9.58 -7.28 -4.78
C LEU A 9 -9.08 -8.60 -5.39
N GLY A 10 -8.41 -9.44 -4.61
CA GLY A 10 -7.94 -10.75 -5.07
C GLY A 10 -9.10 -11.66 -5.52
N THR A 11 -10.22 -11.63 -4.79
CA THR A 11 -11.44 -12.38 -5.14
C THR A 11 -12.01 -11.89 -6.48
N ALA A 12 -12.10 -10.56 -6.67
CA ALA A 12 -12.56 -9.97 -7.92
C ALA A 12 -11.61 -10.29 -9.08
N ALA A 13 -10.29 -10.18 -8.87
CA ALA A 13 -9.28 -10.48 -9.88
C ALA A 13 -9.37 -11.93 -10.37
N LYS A 14 -9.58 -12.89 -9.45
CA LYS A 14 -9.83 -14.30 -9.79
C LYS A 14 -11.06 -14.48 -10.66
N LYS A 15 -12.17 -13.78 -10.36
CA LYS A 15 -13.40 -13.80 -11.17
C LYS A 15 -13.17 -13.28 -12.59
N HIS A 16 -12.30 -12.28 -12.73
CA HIS A 16 -11.93 -11.68 -14.02
C HIS A 16 -10.73 -12.35 -14.71
N LYS A 17 -10.20 -13.46 -14.16
CA LYS A 17 -9.05 -14.20 -14.70
C LYS A 17 -7.79 -13.33 -14.90
N LEU A 18 -7.59 -12.34 -14.04
CA LEU A 18 -6.38 -11.53 -14.04
C LEU A 18 -5.20 -12.34 -13.49
N LYS A 19 -4.03 -12.16 -14.09
CA LYS A 19 -2.78 -12.79 -13.63
C LYS A 19 -2.29 -12.07 -12.37
N ILE A 20 -1.83 -12.84 -11.39
CA ILE A 20 -1.36 -12.27 -10.11
C ILE A 20 -0.11 -11.41 -10.32
N GLU A 21 0.71 -11.78 -11.30
CA GLU A 21 1.92 -11.08 -11.73
C GLU A 21 1.63 -9.67 -12.26
N GLU A 22 0.44 -9.45 -12.81
CA GLU A 22 -0.03 -8.14 -13.30
C GLU A 22 -0.75 -7.38 -12.18
N LEU A 23 -1.52 -8.09 -11.34
CA LEU A 23 -2.32 -7.49 -10.27
C LEU A 23 -1.47 -6.88 -9.16
N VAL A 24 -0.46 -7.61 -8.67
CA VAL A 24 0.36 -7.21 -7.53
C VAL A 24 1.05 -5.85 -7.73
N PRO A 25 1.81 -5.61 -8.82
CA PRO A 25 2.47 -4.31 -9.01
C PRO A 25 1.47 -3.15 -9.11
N LEU A 26 0.31 -3.36 -9.76
CA LEU A 26 -0.75 -2.37 -9.86
C LEU A 26 -1.35 -2.04 -8.48
N PHE A 27 -1.61 -3.05 -7.67
CA PHE A 27 -2.13 -2.87 -6.31
C PHE A 27 -1.13 -2.12 -5.42
N LEU A 28 0.15 -2.47 -5.48
CA LEU A 28 1.20 -1.79 -4.75
C LEU A 28 1.35 -0.33 -5.19
N GLN A 29 1.40 -0.07 -6.50
CA GLN A 29 1.47 1.28 -7.04
C GLN A 29 0.28 2.14 -6.61
N SER A 30 -0.94 1.58 -6.64
CA SER A 30 -2.15 2.26 -6.18
C SER A 30 -2.07 2.64 -4.69
N ASN A 31 -1.62 1.72 -3.84
CA ASN A 31 -1.41 2.01 -2.41
C ASN A 31 -0.38 3.12 -2.19
N ILE A 32 0.78 3.04 -2.84
CA ILE A 32 1.82 4.07 -2.73
C ILE A 32 1.31 5.43 -3.23
N THR A 33 0.51 5.45 -4.29
CA THR A 33 -0.11 6.68 -4.81
C THR A 33 -1.03 7.31 -3.76
N ASN A 34 -1.83 6.49 -3.06
CA ASN A 34 -2.70 6.97 -1.99
C ASN A 34 -1.89 7.55 -0.80
N LEU A 35 -0.78 6.91 -0.43
CA LEU A 35 0.12 7.42 0.61
C LEU A 35 0.79 8.74 0.21
N ILE A 36 1.25 8.87 -1.04
CA ILE A 36 1.80 10.13 -1.57
C ILE A 36 0.73 11.22 -1.55
N ALA A 37 -0.50 10.92 -1.97
CA ALA A 37 -1.60 11.88 -1.93
C ALA A 37 -1.93 12.32 -0.49
N ALA A 38 -1.84 11.44 0.50
CA ALA A 38 -1.95 11.80 1.91
C ALA A 38 -0.80 12.72 2.35
N ALA A 39 0.44 12.37 2.01
CA ALA A 39 1.63 13.17 2.32
C ALA A 39 1.55 14.58 1.72
N GLN A 40 0.99 14.73 0.52
CA GLN A 40 0.77 16.04 -0.11
C GLN A 40 -0.22 16.94 0.64
N ARG A 41 -1.16 16.38 1.40
CA ARG A 41 -2.09 17.16 2.23
C ARG A 41 -1.48 17.56 3.58
N LEU A 42 -0.53 16.77 4.08
CA LEU A 42 0.12 16.97 5.38
C LEU A 42 1.41 17.79 5.30
N LEU A 43 2.10 17.76 4.15
CA LEU A 43 3.41 18.35 3.95
C LEU A 43 3.39 19.28 2.72
N PRO A 44 4.29 20.29 2.66
CA PRO A 44 4.45 21.14 1.48
C PRO A 44 5.16 20.39 0.32
N LEU A 45 4.51 19.34 -0.18
CA LEU A 45 4.95 18.49 -1.28
C LEU A 45 4.28 18.91 -2.59
N GLY A 46 5.03 19.64 -3.43
CA GLY A 46 4.58 19.97 -4.79
C GLY A 46 4.56 18.77 -5.73
N HIS A 47 3.78 18.85 -6.81
CA HIS A 47 3.59 17.77 -7.79
C HIS A 47 4.90 17.17 -8.31
N LYS A 48 5.90 18.00 -8.65
CA LYS A 48 7.20 17.53 -9.13
C LYS A 48 7.90 16.60 -8.14
N LYS A 49 7.86 16.93 -6.83
CA LYS A 49 8.47 16.12 -5.78
C LYS A 49 7.71 14.80 -5.62
N SER A 50 6.38 14.84 -5.61
CA SER A 50 5.51 13.67 -5.50
C SER A 50 5.73 12.67 -6.64
N THR A 51 5.78 13.15 -7.88
CA THR A 51 6.08 12.30 -9.05
C THR A 51 7.48 11.71 -8.97
N ASN A 52 8.47 12.47 -8.49
CA ASN A 52 9.83 11.97 -8.30
C ASN A 52 9.90 10.87 -7.23
N ILE A 53 9.13 10.99 -6.14
CA ILE A 53 9.01 9.93 -5.12
C ILE A 53 8.48 8.64 -5.75
N MET A 54 7.37 8.71 -6.50
CA MET A 54 6.81 7.54 -7.17
C MET A 54 7.82 6.91 -8.15
N LYS A 55 8.50 7.73 -8.95
CA LYS A 55 9.54 7.26 -9.88
C LYS A 55 10.65 6.49 -9.14
N ASN A 56 11.13 7.01 -8.01
CA ASN A 56 12.18 6.38 -7.22
C ASN A 56 11.72 5.08 -6.54
N LEU A 57 10.43 4.91 -6.30
CA LEU A 57 9.85 3.70 -5.71
C LEU A 57 9.54 2.60 -6.72
N PHE A 58 9.61 2.89 -8.03
CA PHE A 58 9.22 1.94 -9.07
C PHE A 58 10.04 0.64 -9.04
N GLU A 59 11.37 0.74 -8.92
CA GLU A 59 12.27 -0.40 -8.74
C GLU A 59 11.88 -1.23 -7.49
N ARG A 60 11.63 -0.55 -6.37
CA ARG A 60 11.24 -1.19 -5.11
C ARG A 60 9.88 -1.90 -5.22
N ILE A 61 8.92 -1.33 -5.94
CA ILE A 61 7.61 -1.97 -6.20
C ILE A 61 7.84 -3.26 -7.00
N ASN A 62 8.69 -3.24 -8.02
CA ASN A 62 9.01 -4.43 -8.82
C ASN A 62 9.67 -5.52 -7.96
N ASP A 63 10.63 -5.15 -7.11
CA ASP A 63 11.30 -6.10 -6.22
C ASP A 63 10.35 -6.73 -5.21
N VAL A 64 9.48 -5.92 -4.60
CA VAL A 64 8.46 -6.42 -3.66
C VAL A 64 7.46 -7.31 -4.40
N SER A 65 7.06 -6.95 -5.62
CA SER A 65 6.16 -7.77 -6.43
C SER A 65 6.73 -9.16 -6.68
N LYS A 66 8.02 -9.25 -7.06
CA LYS A 66 8.70 -10.54 -7.25
C LYS A 66 8.76 -11.38 -5.97
N LYS A 67 9.00 -10.75 -4.82
CA LYS A 67 9.01 -11.43 -3.52
C LYS A 67 7.64 -11.99 -3.14
N VAL A 68 6.58 -11.22 -3.35
CA VAL A 68 5.19 -11.62 -3.05
C VAL A 68 4.79 -12.86 -3.86
N LEU A 69 5.23 -12.97 -5.12
CA LEU A 69 4.90 -14.12 -5.98
C LEU A 69 5.45 -15.46 -5.49
N VAL A 70 6.49 -15.45 -4.66
CA VAL A 70 7.10 -16.66 -4.09
C VAL A 70 6.85 -16.81 -2.58
N SER A 71 6.08 -15.90 -1.99
CA SER A 71 5.74 -15.92 -0.57
C SER A 71 4.71 -17.03 -0.26
N ARG A 72 4.71 -17.49 0.99
CA ARG A 72 3.85 -18.56 1.50
C ARG A 72 2.99 -18.04 2.66
N GLU A 73 2.06 -18.87 3.12
CA GLU A 73 1.15 -18.53 4.22
C GLU A 73 1.90 -18.19 5.52
N GLU A 74 3.07 -18.80 5.75
CA GLU A 74 3.95 -18.49 6.88
C GLU A 74 4.47 -17.04 6.88
N ASP A 75 4.57 -16.40 5.72
CA ASP A 75 5.03 -15.01 5.58
C ASP A 75 3.95 -13.99 5.98
N LEU A 76 2.70 -14.42 6.17
CA LEU A 76 1.59 -13.55 6.57
C LEU A 76 1.75 -13.01 7.99
N PHE A 77 2.48 -13.71 8.85
CA PHE A 77 2.61 -13.40 10.27
C PHE A 77 3.76 -12.43 10.60
N SER A 78 4.15 -11.58 9.64
CA SER A 78 5.18 -10.56 9.84
C SER A 78 4.69 -9.38 10.69
N SER A 79 5.63 -8.59 11.22
CA SER A 79 5.35 -7.40 12.04
C SER A 79 6.04 -6.16 11.47
N CYS A 80 5.38 -5.00 11.56
CA CYS A 80 5.89 -3.72 11.09
C CYS A 80 5.94 -2.71 12.25
N TYR A 81 6.80 -2.95 13.24
CA TYR A 81 6.84 -2.25 14.53
C TYR A 81 6.62 -0.73 14.47
N LEU A 82 7.32 -0.03 13.56
CA LEU A 82 7.19 1.41 13.41
C LEU A 82 5.81 1.82 12.86
N ALA A 83 5.30 1.11 11.85
CA ALA A 83 3.98 1.38 11.29
C ALA A 83 2.89 1.08 12.31
N ASP A 84 3.00 -0.07 13.00
CA ASP A 84 2.06 -0.49 14.05
C ASP A 84 2.00 0.56 15.18
N THR A 85 3.17 1.02 15.64
CA THR A 85 3.26 2.10 16.66
C THR A 85 2.65 3.40 16.16
N CYS A 86 2.93 3.81 14.92
CA CYS A 86 2.35 5.02 14.34
C CYS A 86 0.82 4.95 14.25
N THR A 87 0.25 3.78 13.93
CA THR A 87 -1.21 3.59 13.92
C THR A 87 -1.81 3.77 15.31
N LEU A 88 -1.19 3.19 16.34
CA LEU A 88 -1.64 3.37 17.74
C LEU A 88 -1.57 4.85 18.16
N LEU A 89 -0.48 5.55 17.83
CA LEU A 89 -0.38 6.99 18.09
C LEU A 89 -1.41 7.80 17.29
N HIS A 90 -1.75 7.37 16.08
CA HIS A 90 -2.78 8.01 15.27
C HIS A 90 -4.18 7.83 15.85
N GLU A 91 -4.45 6.85 16.71
CA GLU A 91 -5.74 6.74 17.40
C GLU A 91 -5.92 7.85 18.46
N GLU A 92 -4.84 8.21 19.15
CA GLU A 92 -4.80 9.24 20.20
C GLU A 92 -4.66 10.67 19.66
N LEU A 93 -4.26 10.83 18.39
CA LEU A 93 -4.02 12.14 17.77
C LEU A 93 -5.31 12.98 17.76
N GLN A 94 -5.27 14.19 18.33
CA GLN A 94 -6.39 15.13 18.29
C GLN A 94 -6.40 15.90 16.95
N GLY A 95 -7.58 16.15 16.38
CA GLY A 95 -7.72 16.89 15.13
C GLY A 95 -7.35 16.11 13.87
N ARG A 96 -7.61 14.80 13.83
CA ARG A 96 -7.27 13.92 12.70
C ARG A 96 -8.07 14.29 11.46
N ILE A 97 -7.37 14.47 10.35
CA ILE A 97 -7.96 14.67 9.03
C ILE A 97 -8.12 13.36 8.24
N PHE A 98 -7.48 12.28 8.69
CA PHE A 98 -7.61 10.93 8.16
C PHE A 98 -8.22 10.00 9.22
N LYS A 99 -8.96 8.98 8.78
CA LYS A 99 -9.64 8.04 9.69
C LYS A 99 -8.69 7.02 10.33
N SER A 100 -7.59 6.70 9.64
CA SER A 100 -6.59 5.68 9.98
C SER A 100 -5.26 6.03 9.34
#